data_AF-A0A2A2I0K8-F1
#
_entry.id   AF-A0A2A2I0K8-F1
#
_cell.length_a   1.000
_cell.length_b   1.000
_cell.length_c   1.000
_cell.angle_alpha   90.00
_cell.angle_beta   90.00
_cell.angle_gamma   90.00
#
_symmetry.space_group_name_H-M   'P 1'
#
loop_
_entity.id
_entity.type
_entity.pdbx_description
1 polymer ?
#
loop_
_entity_poly.entity_id
_entity_poly.type
_entity_poly.pdbx_seq_one_letter_code
_entity_poly.pdbx_strand_id
1 'polypeptide(L)'
;MMLAPLLLAGCATVGQDFATHKVDRIRIGETTRDEVQSMFGDPWRTGLKDGQRTWTYGKYRWSAFDDSQTTDLVITFDDEGRVASYVYNTTE
;
A
#
# COMPACT_ATOMS: atom_id res chain seq x y z
N MET A 1 -36.81 -34.43 9.29
CA MET A 1 -35.67 -34.31 8.34
C MET A 1 -35.76 -32.96 7.67
N MET A 2 -34.73 -32.12 7.84
CA MET A 2 -34.12 -31.19 6.87
C MET A 2 -33.50 -30.00 7.62
N LEU A 3 -32.21 -30.12 7.92
CA LEU A 3 -31.35 -29.00 8.25
C LEU A 3 -31.06 -28.25 6.95
N ALA A 4 -31.39 -26.96 6.89
CA ALA A 4 -31.02 -26.07 5.79
C ALA A 4 -29.61 -25.50 6.07
N PRO A 5 -28.62 -25.70 5.19
CA PRO A 5 -27.31 -25.08 5.35
C PRO A 5 -27.36 -23.62 4.86
N LEU A 6 -27.14 -22.67 5.78
CA LEU A 6 -26.84 -21.27 5.46
C LEU A 6 -25.46 -21.23 4.78
N LEU A 7 -25.45 -21.16 3.45
CA LEU A 7 -24.26 -20.81 2.68
C LEU A 7 -24.08 -19.29 2.73
N LEU A 8 -23.45 -18.80 3.79
CA LEU A 8 -22.87 -17.46 3.82
C LEU A 8 -21.67 -17.45 2.86
N ALA A 9 -21.90 -17.09 1.60
CA ALA A 9 -20.85 -16.74 0.66
C ALA A 9 -20.21 -15.42 1.10
N GLY A 10 -19.27 -15.48 2.04
CA GLY A 10 -18.42 -14.36 2.39
C GLY A 10 -17.38 -14.17 1.29
N CYS A 11 -17.53 -13.13 0.47
CA CYS A 11 -16.41 -12.60 -0.31
C CYS A 11 -15.41 -11.99 0.66
N ALA A 12 -14.53 -12.82 1.23
CA ALA A 12 -13.38 -12.36 1.97
C ALA A 12 -12.29 -11.95 0.96
N THR A 13 -12.34 -10.72 0.46
CA THR A 13 -11.14 -10.08 -0.08
C THR A 13 -10.22 -9.79 1.10
N VAL A 14 -9.33 -10.73 1.39
CA VAL A 14 -8.28 -10.58 2.42
C VAL A 14 -7.14 -9.78 1.81
N GLY A 15 -6.91 -8.61 2.39
CA GLY A 15 -5.83 -7.70 2.02
C GLY A 15 -6.32 -6.28 2.21
N GLN A 16 -5.71 -5.53 3.12
CA GLN A 16 -5.99 -4.10 3.22
C GLN A 16 -5.51 -3.48 1.92
N ASP A 17 -6.43 -3.25 0.98
CA ASP A 17 -6.17 -2.57 -0.27
C ASP A 17 -5.67 -1.16 0.09
N PHE A 18 -4.35 -0.92 0.11
CA PHE A 18 -3.89 0.46 0.02
C PHE A 18 -4.35 0.98 -1.34
N ALA A 19 -4.68 2.28 -1.37
CA ALA A 19 -5.21 2.92 -2.55
C ALA A 19 -4.11 3.07 -3.62
N THR A 20 -3.73 1.97 -4.27
CA THR A 20 -2.74 1.92 -5.37
C THR A 20 -3.08 2.93 -6.47
N HIS A 21 -4.38 3.21 -6.66
CA HIS A 21 -4.93 4.25 -7.54
C HIS A 21 -4.71 5.71 -7.07
N LYS A 22 -3.98 5.94 -5.97
CA LYS A 22 -3.58 7.28 -5.51
C LYS A 22 -2.10 7.54 -5.68
N VAL A 23 -1.31 6.57 -6.17
CA VAL A 23 0.13 6.74 -6.40
C VAL A 23 0.39 7.87 -7.41
N ASP A 24 -0.49 8.03 -8.39
CA ASP A 24 -0.55 9.14 -9.35
C ASP A 24 -0.79 10.52 -8.72
N ARG A 25 -1.31 10.57 -7.48
CA ARG A 25 -1.52 11.81 -6.74
C ARG A 25 -0.28 12.29 -5.98
N ILE A 26 0.75 11.45 -5.87
CA ILE A 26 2.01 11.83 -5.22
C ILE A 26 2.76 12.80 -6.11
N ARG A 27 3.04 13.98 -5.59
CA ARG A 27 3.83 15.02 -6.26
C ARG A 27 5.14 15.25 -5.53
N ILE A 28 6.24 15.08 -6.25
CA ILE A 28 7.59 15.29 -5.73
C ILE A 28 7.77 16.77 -5.35
N GLY A 29 8.31 17.03 -4.16
CA GLY A 29 8.54 18.37 -3.62
C GLY A 29 7.30 19.10 -3.10
N GLU A 30 6.10 18.56 -3.33
CA GLU A 30 4.83 19.15 -2.88
C GLU A 30 4.17 18.29 -1.81
N THR A 31 3.98 16.99 -2.08
CA THR A 31 3.27 16.08 -1.18
C THR A 31 4.04 15.89 0.12
N THR A 32 3.37 16.09 1.24
CA THR A 32 3.93 15.94 2.58
C THR A 32 3.75 14.52 3.12
N ARG A 33 4.55 14.16 4.13
CA ARG A 33 4.39 12.90 4.87
C ARG A 33 2.97 12.69 5.41
N ASP A 34 2.35 13.74 5.94
CA ASP A 34 1.01 13.66 6.52
C ASP A 34 -0.06 13.39 5.45
N GLU A 35 0.08 14.00 4.26
CA GLU A 35 -0.78 13.70 3.12
C GLU A 35 -0.59 12.26 2.63
N VAL A 36 0.65 11.76 2.56
CA VAL A 36 0.93 10.36 2.23
C VAL A 36 0.26 9.43 3.24
N GLN A 37 0.40 9.70 4.54
CA GLN A 37 -0.25 8.90 5.58
C GLN A 37 -1.77 8.97 5.48
N SER A 38 -2.35 10.13 5.17
CA SER A 38 -3.79 10.27 4.94
C SER A 38 -4.27 9.49 3.71
N MET A 39 -3.46 9.43 2.66
CA MET A 39 -3.79 8.75 1.41
C MET A 39 -3.70 7.23 1.50
N PHE A 40 -2.62 6.72 2.11
CA PHE A 40 -2.23 5.31 2.10
C PHE A 40 -2.32 4.61 3.46
N GLY A 41 -2.53 5.37 4.54
CA GLY A 41 -2.50 4.87 5.91
C GLY A 41 -1.08 4.78 6.47
N ASP A 42 -0.94 4.00 7.54
CA ASP A 42 0.36 3.78 8.17
C ASP A 42 1.28 2.92 7.28
N PRO A 43 2.56 3.29 7.16
CA PRO A 43 3.51 2.50 6.39
C PRO A 43 3.76 1.14 7.04
N TRP A 44 3.94 0.11 6.22
CA TRP A 44 4.35 -1.22 6.70
C TRP A 44 5.72 -1.15 7.38
N ARG A 45 6.67 -0.45 6.72
CA ARG A 45 8.04 -0.30 7.21
C ARG A 45 8.49 1.13 7.05
N THR A 46 9.17 1.64 8.05
CA THR A 46 9.90 2.91 7.99
C THR A 46 11.39 2.65 8.08
N GLY A 47 12.18 3.36 7.30
CA GLY A 47 13.63 3.28 7.30
C GLY A 47 14.28 4.65 7.14
N LEU A 48 15.61 4.65 7.14
CA LEU A 48 16.44 5.81 6.84
C LEU A 48 17.43 5.40 5.75
N LYS A 49 17.45 6.11 4.63
CA LYS A 49 18.37 5.89 3.52
C LYS A 49 19.12 7.18 3.26
N ASP A 50 20.43 7.15 3.41
CA ASP A 50 21.31 8.32 3.17
C ASP A 50 20.88 9.57 3.97
N GLY A 51 20.39 9.38 5.21
CA GLY A 51 19.87 10.44 6.08
C GLY A 51 18.40 10.81 5.82
N GLN A 52 17.85 10.42 4.68
CA GLN A 52 16.46 10.68 4.30
C GLN A 52 15.53 9.61 4.83
N ARG A 53 14.32 9.99 5.21
CA ARG A 53 13.32 9.06 5.74
C ARG A 53 12.65 8.32 4.59
N THR A 54 12.50 7.01 4.73
CA THR A 54 11.87 6.19 3.70
C THR A 54 10.70 5.42 4.30
N TRP A 55 9.55 5.47 3.65
CA TRP A 55 8.37 4.68 3.99
C TRP A 55 8.10 3.65 2.91
N THR A 56 7.80 2.42 3.34
CA THR A 56 7.49 1.31 2.46
C THR A 56 6.08 0.84 2.75
N TYR A 57 5.30 0.76 1.68
CA TYR A 57 3.94 0.25 1.62
C TYR A 57 3.97 -1.01 0.77
N GLY A 58 3.59 -2.14 1.35
CA GLY A 58 3.48 -3.41 0.65
C GLY A 58 2.03 -3.88 0.69
N LYS A 59 1.51 -4.34 -0.44
CA LYS A 59 0.24 -5.05 -0.54
C LYS A 59 0.52 -6.43 -1.05
N TYR A 60 0.25 -7.40 -0.18
CA TYR A 60 0.26 -8.79 -0.53
C TYR A 60 -1.19 -9.21 -0.76
N ARG A 61 -1.60 -9.32 -2.02
CA ARG A 61 -2.93 -9.84 -2.35
C ARG A 61 -2.77 -11.33 -2.60
N TRP A 62 -3.21 -12.14 -1.64
CA TRP A 62 -3.23 -13.59 -1.79
C TRP A 62 -4.59 -14.01 -2.32
N SER A 63 -4.66 -14.40 -3.60
CA SER A 63 -5.83 -14.99 -4.22
C SER A 63 -5.72 -16.51 -4.13
N ALA A 64 -6.73 -17.17 -3.57
CA ALA A 64 -6.77 -18.64 -3.50
C ALA A 64 -6.86 -19.34 -4.88
N PHE A 65 -6.92 -18.57 -5.98
CA PHE A 65 -7.16 -19.03 -7.33
C PHE A 65 -6.29 -18.36 -8.40
N ASP A 66 -5.36 -17.46 -8.03
CA ASP A 66 -4.58 -16.65 -8.99
C ASP A 66 -3.19 -16.32 -8.41
N ASP A 67 -2.19 -16.09 -9.26
CA ASP A 67 -0.82 -15.78 -8.88
C ASP A 67 -0.77 -14.61 -7.87
N SER A 68 0.09 -14.74 -6.85
CA SER A 68 0.14 -13.75 -5.77
C SER A 68 0.67 -12.41 -6.28
N GLN A 69 -0.23 -11.47 -6.58
CA GLN A 69 0.14 -10.11 -6.96
C GLN A 69 0.70 -9.37 -5.74
N THR A 70 1.96 -8.97 -5.87
CA THR A 70 2.66 -8.17 -4.86
C THR A 70 2.83 -6.76 -5.41
N THR A 71 2.41 -5.78 -4.62
CA THR A 71 2.61 -4.37 -4.95
C THR A 71 3.44 -3.71 -3.86
N ASP A 72 4.56 -3.10 -4.25
CA ASP A 72 5.49 -2.40 -3.37
C ASP A 72 5.60 -0.93 -3.79
N LEU A 73 5.34 -0.04 -2.85
CA LEU A 73 5.53 1.40 -2.97
C LEU A 73 6.54 1.87 -1.92
N VAL A 74 7.67 2.40 -2.36
CA VAL A 74 8.71 2.96 -1.50
C VAL A 74 8.77 4.46 -1.74
N ILE A 75 8.56 5.26 -0.71
CA ILE A 75 8.56 6.72 -0.77
C ILE A 75 9.73 7.23 0.09
N THR A 76 10.57 8.07 -0.48
CA THR A 76 11.65 8.77 0.24
C THR A 76 11.26 10.22 0.43
N PHE A 77 11.46 10.73 1.64
CA PHE A 77 11.18 12.10 2.02
C PHE A 77 12.45 12.90 2.22
N ASP A 78 12.41 14.18 1.85
CA ASP A 78 13.45 15.15 2.14
C ASP A 78 13.46 15.57 3.62
N ASP A 79 14.40 16.44 3.97
CA ASP A 79 14.58 16.98 5.32
C ASP A 79 13.40 17.86 5.77
N GLU A 80 12.65 18.44 4.83
CA GLU A 80 11.42 19.20 5.09
C GLU A 80 10.19 18.30 5.27
N GLY A 81 10.35 16.97 5.08
CA GLY A 81 9.27 16.00 5.19
C GLY A 81 8.33 15.96 3.98
N ARG A 82 8.78 16.41 2.82
CA ARG A 82 8.07 16.27 1.54
C ARG A 82 8.65 15.13 0.71
N VAL A 83 7.87 14.62 -0.24
CA VAL A 83 8.28 13.50 -1.09
C VAL A 83 9.45 13.94 -1.98
N ALA A 84 10.62 13.37 -1.76
CA ALA A 84 11.81 13.59 -2.58
C ALA A 84 11.82 12.64 -3.80
N SER A 85 11.41 11.39 -3.60
CA SER A 85 11.29 10.39 -4.68
C SER A 85 10.37 9.24 -4.25
N TYR A 86 9.86 8.49 -5.22
CA TYR A 86 9.13 7.25 -4.94
C TYR A 86 9.38 6.19 -6.02
N VAL A 87 9.24 4.94 -5.65
CA VAL A 87 9.34 3.77 -6.53
C VAL A 87 8.10 2.92 -6.32
N TYR A 88 7.38 2.62 -7.41
CA TYR A 88 6.19 1.79 -7.41
C TYR A 88 6.43 0.57 -8.30
N ASN A 89 6.41 -0.62 -7.72
CA ASN A 89 6.53 -1.89 -8.42
C ASN A 89 5.27 -2.72 -8.18
N THR A 90 4.78 -3.36 -9.24
CA THR A 90 3.70 -4.33 -9.16
C THR A 90 4.09 -5.55 -9.98
N THR A 91 3.94 -6.74 -9.42
CA THR A 91 4.11 -7.99 -10.14
C THR A 91 2.75 -8.45 -10.65
N GLU A 92 2.62 -8.60 -11.98
CA GLU A 92 1.49 -9.25 -12.67
C GLU A 92 1.79 -10.72 -12.95
#